data_AF-A0A1A8ZZ71-F1
#
_entry.id   AF-A0A1A8ZZ71-F1
#
_cell.length_a   1.000
_cell.length_b   1.000
_cell.length_c   1.000
_cell.angle_alpha   90.00
_cell.angle_beta   90.00
_cell.angle_gamma   90.00
#
_symmetry.space_group_name_H-M   'P 1'
#
loop_
_entity.id
_entity.type
_entity.pdbx_description
1 polymer ?
#
loop_
_entity_poly.entity_id
_entity_poly.type
_entity_poly.pdbx_seq_one_letter_code
_entity_poly.pdbx_strand_id
1 'polypeptide(L)'
;MLVTNRFVVDPDGASDFTERAHAALAALAARPGYLRGELLRALDDPTHWCLVTEWESVGAYRRALGGFDVKVTAVPLLARSVDEPSAYETLASAAPEGEVVVVASDRAAGPYR
;
A
#
# COMPACT_ATOMS: atom_id res chain seq x y z
N MET A 1 4.39 4.83 -7.29
CA MET A 1 2.96 4.50 -7.00
C MET A 1 2.82 4.22 -5.52
N LEU A 2 1.80 4.77 -4.88
CA LEU A 2 1.49 4.54 -3.47
C LEU A 2 0.25 3.65 -3.34
N VAL A 3 0.28 2.70 -2.41
CA VAL A 3 -0.87 1.86 -2.06
C VAL A 3 -1.18 2.00 -0.57
N THR A 4 -2.42 2.31 -0.23
CA THR A 4 -2.89 2.51 1.14
C THR A 4 -4.08 1.59 1.42
N ASN A 5 -3.88 0.52 2.17
CA ASN A 5 -4.98 -0.35 2.59
C ASN A 5 -5.39 0.03 4.01
N ARG A 6 -6.62 0.53 4.20
CA ARG A 6 -7.15 0.85 5.52
C ARG A 6 -7.91 -0.33 6.11
N PHE A 7 -7.85 -0.47 7.42
CA PHE A 7 -8.49 -1.54 8.17
C PHE A 7 -9.17 -0.98 9.42
N VAL A 8 -10.26 -1.63 9.82
CA VAL A 8 -10.86 -1.47 11.15
C VAL A 8 -10.58 -2.76 11.91
N VAL A 9 -9.89 -2.65 13.03
CA VAL A 9 -9.35 -3.76 13.81
C VAL A 9 -9.94 -3.71 15.21
N ASP A 10 -10.58 -4.81 15.60
CA ASP A 10 -11.06 -4.99 16.96
C ASP A 10 -9.86 -5.01 17.93
N PRO A 11 -9.91 -4.27 19.06
CA PRO A 11 -8.83 -4.28 20.06
C PRO A 11 -8.40 -5.67 20.51
N ASP A 12 -9.34 -6.62 20.66
CA ASP A 12 -9.05 -7.99 21.10
C ASP A 12 -8.32 -8.78 20.00
N GLY A 13 -8.49 -8.39 18.73
CA GLY A 13 -7.84 -8.99 17.57
C GLY A 13 -6.54 -8.30 17.14
N ALA A 14 -6.11 -7.24 17.82
CA ALA A 14 -5.01 -6.40 17.37
C ALA A 14 -3.66 -7.13 17.28
N SER A 15 -3.40 -8.08 18.18
CA SER A 15 -2.15 -8.87 18.15
C SER A 15 -2.06 -9.77 16.93
N ASP A 16 -3.12 -10.58 16.66
CA ASP A 16 -3.19 -11.45 15.48
C ASP A 16 -3.15 -10.63 14.18
N PHE A 17 -3.86 -9.50 14.14
CA PHE A 17 -3.80 -8.59 13.01
C PHE A 17 -2.38 -8.07 12.76
N THR A 18 -1.68 -7.67 13.81
CA THR A 18 -0.30 -7.15 13.73
C THR A 18 0.65 -8.21 13.17
N GLU A 19 0.58 -9.45 13.66
CA GLU A 19 1.39 -10.56 13.15
C GLU A 19 1.14 -10.83 11.67
N ARG A 20 -0.14 -10.86 11.24
CA ARG A 20 -0.51 -11.02 9.82
C ARG A 20 -0.03 -9.84 8.98
N ALA A 21 -0.15 -8.63 9.49
CA ALA A 21 0.32 -7.42 8.81
C ALA A 21 1.84 -7.41 8.64
N HIS A 22 2.60 -7.85 9.64
CA HIS A 22 4.04 -8.02 9.53
C HIS A 22 4.42 -9.06 8.48
N ALA A 23 3.76 -10.22 8.49
CA ALA A 23 4.01 -11.27 7.51
C ALA A 23 3.66 -10.81 6.09
N ALA A 24 2.53 -10.10 5.91
CA ALA A 24 2.13 -9.51 4.64
C ALA A 24 3.15 -8.48 4.16
N LEU A 25 3.60 -7.57 5.04
CA LEU A 25 4.58 -6.54 4.72
C LEU A 25 5.92 -7.17 4.30
N ALA A 26 6.39 -8.21 4.99
CA ALA A 26 7.59 -8.94 4.64
C ALA A 26 7.47 -9.66 3.27
N ALA A 27 6.34 -10.31 3.01
CA ALA A 27 6.08 -10.98 1.74
C ALA A 27 6.04 -9.99 0.56
N LEU A 28 5.46 -8.80 0.76
CA LEU A 28 5.44 -7.72 -0.22
C LEU A 28 6.83 -7.11 -0.42
N ALA A 29 7.59 -6.89 0.65
CA ALA A 29 8.93 -6.33 0.61
C ALA A 29 9.93 -7.20 -0.16
N ALA A 30 9.70 -8.52 -0.20
CA ALA A 30 10.52 -9.46 -0.97
C ALA A 30 10.25 -9.42 -2.49
N ARG A 31 9.29 -8.61 -2.97
CA ARG A 31 8.89 -8.60 -4.39
C ARG A 31 9.67 -7.55 -5.20
N PRO A 32 10.05 -7.86 -6.44
CA PRO A 32 10.66 -6.88 -7.34
C PRO A 32 9.78 -5.64 -7.52
N GLY A 33 10.39 -4.47 -7.43
CA GLY A 33 9.75 -3.17 -7.59
C GLY A 33 9.03 -2.64 -6.35
N TYR A 34 9.18 -3.29 -5.19
CA TYR A 34 8.83 -2.73 -3.89
C TYR A 34 9.88 -1.68 -3.47
N LEU A 35 9.44 -0.52 -2.99
CA LEU A 35 10.33 0.58 -2.60
C LEU A 35 10.37 0.78 -1.08
N ARG A 36 9.20 0.85 -0.43
CA ARG A 36 9.08 0.94 1.03
C ARG A 36 7.68 0.54 1.49
N GLY A 37 7.49 0.39 2.80
CA GLY A 37 6.17 0.23 3.37
C GLY A 37 6.17 0.24 4.89
N GLU A 38 5.00 0.57 5.43
CA GLU A 38 4.79 0.92 6.82
C GLU A 38 3.42 0.41 7.28
N LEU A 39 3.36 -0.10 8.51
CA LEU A 39 2.12 -0.38 9.22
C LEU A 39 1.86 0.76 10.20
N LEU A 40 0.73 1.42 10.05
CA LEU A 40 0.36 2.62 10.78
C LEU A 40 -0.93 2.37 11.57
N ARG A 41 -1.09 3.09 12.67
CA ARG A 41 -2.31 3.15 13.45
C ARG A 41 -2.70 4.60 13.67
N ALA A 42 -3.99 4.90 13.55
CA ALA A 42 -4.52 6.23 13.80
C ALA A 42 -4.31 6.62 15.28
N LEU A 43 -4.01 7.90 15.51
CA LEU A 43 -3.71 8.43 16.85
C LEU A 43 -4.98 8.85 17.60
N ASP A 44 -6.03 9.19 16.86
CA ASP A 44 -7.34 9.62 17.34
C ASP A 44 -8.28 8.44 17.60
N ASP A 45 -8.25 7.41 16.75
CA ASP A 45 -8.98 6.15 16.95
C ASP A 45 -8.08 4.92 16.72
N PRO A 46 -7.59 4.26 17.80
CA PRO A 46 -6.71 3.11 17.71
C PRO A 46 -7.30 1.86 17.01
N THR A 47 -8.59 1.84 16.70
CA THR A 47 -9.21 0.76 15.91
C THR A 47 -8.91 0.90 14.42
N HIS A 48 -8.46 2.07 13.96
CA HIS A 48 -8.15 2.33 12.55
C HIS A 48 -6.66 2.14 12.25
N TRP A 49 -6.37 1.28 11.29
CA TRP A 49 -5.02 0.93 10.87
C TRP A 49 -4.84 1.13 9.37
N CYS A 50 -3.59 1.31 8.94
CA CYS A 50 -3.25 1.44 7.53
C CYS A 50 -1.95 0.70 7.20
N LEU A 51 -1.98 -0.10 6.14
CA LEU A 51 -0.77 -0.65 5.52
C LEU A 51 -0.46 0.19 4.28
N VAL A 52 0.63 0.97 4.35
CA VAL A 52 1.09 1.81 3.25
C VAL A 52 2.28 1.15 2.59
N THR A 53 2.27 1.06 1.25
CA THR A 53 3.42 0.55 0.48
C THR A 53 3.67 1.43 -0.74
N GLU A 54 4.93 1.55 -1.13
CA GLU A 54 5.35 2.28 -2.31
C GLU A 54 6.00 1.32 -3.31
N TRP A 55 5.65 1.50 -4.58
CA TRP A 55 6.05 0.64 -5.68
C TRP A 55 6.55 1.46 -6.87
N GLU A 56 7.51 0.91 -7.60
CA GLU A 56 8.06 1.51 -8.83
C GLU A 56 6.97 1.80 -9.86
N SER A 57 5.97 0.92 -9.99
CA SER A 57 4.88 1.06 -10.96
C SER A 57 3.66 0.21 -10.60
N VAL A 58 2.52 0.51 -11.24
CA VAL A 58 1.30 -0.31 -11.17
C VAL A 58 1.56 -1.75 -11.63
N GLY A 59 2.40 -1.92 -12.66
CA GLY A 59 2.76 -3.24 -13.18
C GLY A 59 3.55 -4.07 -12.19
N ALA A 60 4.50 -3.47 -11.46
CA ALA A 60 5.26 -4.13 -10.41
C ALA A 60 4.32 -4.62 -9.28
N TYR A 61 3.44 -3.75 -8.79
CA TYR A 61 2.47 -4.09 -7.75
C TYR A 61 1.52 -5.23 -8.18
N ARG A 62 0.94 -5.15 -9.39
CA ARG A 62 0.04 -6.22 -9.90
C ARG A 62 0.76 -7.57 -10.03
N ARG A 63 2.02 -7.58 -10.50
CA ARG A 63 2.82 -8.81 -10.56
C ARG A 63 3.18 -9.33 -9.17
N ALA A 64 3.42 -8.45 -8.20
CA ALA A 64 3.69 -8.82 -6.82
C ALA A 64 2.51 -9.59 -6.20
N LEU A 65 1.28 -9.10 -6.38
CA LEU A 65 0.05 -9.78 -5.93
C LEU A 65 -0.17 -11.17 -6.57
N GLY A 66 0.47 -11.43 -7.72
CA GLY A 66 0.44 -12.72 -8.39
C GLY A 66 1.33 -13.80 -7.74
N GLY A 67 2.32 -13.41 -6.94
CA GLY A 67 3.31 -14.31 -6.33
C GLY A 67 2.70 -15.25 -5.30
N PHE A 68 3.17 -16.49 -5.25
CA PHE A 68 2.62 -17.52 -4.35
C PHE A 68 2.65 -17.09 -2.88
N ASP A 69 3.81 -16.69 -2.36
CA ASP A 69 3.95 -16.28 -0.96
C ASP A 69 3.05 -15.10 -0.61
N VAL A 70 2.88 -14.14 -1.53
CA VAL A 70 2.00 -12.98 -1.38
C VAL A 70 0.53 -13.41 -1.38
N LYS A 71 0.13 -14.34 -2.24
CA LYS A 71 -1.24 -14.89 -2.26
C LYS A 71 -1.61 -15.62 -0.98
N VAL A 72 -0.66 -16.34 -0.39
CA VAL A 72 -0.90 -17.08 0.86
C VAL A 72 -0.86 -16.15 2.06
N THR A 73 0.06 -15.19 2.08
CA THR A 73 0.38 -14.42 3.30
C THR A 73 -0.29 -13.05 3.32
N ALA A 74 -0.29 -12.31 2.21
CA ALA A 74 -0.75 -10.93 2.15
C ALA A 74 -2.18 -10.78 1.65
N VAL A 75 -2.57 -11.49 0.57
CA VAL A 75 -3.91 -11.34 -0.04
C VAL A 75 -5.06 -11.56 0.95
N PRO A 76 -5.04 -12.55 1.88
CA PRO A 76 -6.11 -12.72 2.85
C PRO A 76 -6.26 -11.52 3.80
N LEU A 77 -5.15 -10.88 4.18
CA LEU A 77 -5.19 -9.66 4.97
C LEU A 77 -5.73 -8.50 4.14
N LEU A 78 -5.21 -8.30 2.93
CA LEU A 78 -5.62 -7.22 2.03
C LEU A 78 -7.11 -7.29 1.68
N ALA A 79 -7.68 -8.50 1.59
CA ALA A 79 -9.11 -8.70 1.37
C ALA A 79 -10.01 -8.23 2.54
N ARG A 80 -9.44 -7.96 3.71
CA ARG A 80 -10.14 -7.40 4.88
C ARG A 80 -10.08 -5.88 4.94
N SER A 81 -9.45 -5.23 3.96
CA SER A 81 -9.39 -3.76 3.93
C SER A 81 -10.77 -3.17 3.71
N VAL A 82 -10.91 -1.89 4.07
CA VAL A 82 -12.09 -1.09 3.74
C VAL A 82 -12.23 -1.04 2.20
N ASP A 83 -13.45 -1.22 1.71
CA ASP A 83 -13.75 -1.20 0.26
C ASP A 83 -13.71 0.24 -0.27
N GLU A 84 -12.53 0.65 -0.73
CA GLU A 84 -12.28 1.97 -1.28
C GLU A 84 -11.09 1.96 -2.26
N PRO A 85 -10.94 3.00 -3.11
CA PRO A 85 -9.73 3.16 -3.89
C PRO A 85 -8.49 3.19 -2.99
N SER A 86 -7.55 2.26 -3.20
CA SER A 86 -6.36 2.11 -2.36
C SER A 86 -5.05 2.37 -3.09
N ALA A 87 -5.08 2.65 -4.40
CA ALA A 87 -3.90 2.78 -5.25
C ALA A 87 -3.85 4.16 -5.91
N TYR A 88 -2.73 4.87 -5.71
CA TYR A 88 -2.56 6.25 -6.11
C TYR A 88 -1.25 6.45 -6.88
N GLU A 89 -1.30 7.33 -7.88
CA GLU A 89 -0.12 7.86 -8.55
C GLU A 89 0.31 9.18 -7.91
N THR A 90 1.60 9.47 -7.94
CA THR A 90 2.12 10.76 -7.49
C THR A 90 1.95 11.76 -8.62
N LEU A 91 1.14 12.80 -8.43
CA LEU A 91 0.98 13.88 -9.41
C LEU A 91 1.87 15.09 -9.11
N ALA A 92 2.29 15.25 -7.86
CA ALA A 92 3.24 16.25 -7.43
C ALA A 92 3.94 15.79 -6.13
N SER A 93 5.15 16.26 -5.89
CA SER A 93 5.89 16.01 -4.65
C SER A 93 6.78 17.21 -4.30
N ALA A 94 7.14 17.33 -3.02
CA ALA A 94 8.09 18.33 -2.55
C ALA A 94 8.99 17.71 -1.48
N ALA A 95 10.28 18.02 -1.54
CA ALA A 95 11.23 17.73 -0.46
C ALA A 95 11.10 18.80 0.66
N PRO A 96 11.65 18.58 1.86
CA PRO A 96 11.73 19.63 2.88
C PRO A 96 12.35 20.91 2.31
N GLU A 97 11.70 22.06 2.52
CA GLU A 97 12.10 23.38 1.98
C GLU A 97 12.24 23.47 0.45
N GLY A 98 11.78 22.45 -0.29
CA GLY A 98 11.86 22.38 -1.74
C GLY A 98 10.65 22.96 -2.46
N GLU A 99 10.81 23.21 -3.76
CA GLU A 99 9.69 23.54 -4.65
C GLU A 99 8.81 22.30 -4.92
N VAL A 100 7.55 22.55 -5.27
CA VAL A 100 6.64 21.49 -5.72
C VAL A 100 7.01 21.08 -7.14
N VAL A 101 7.38 19.82 -7.30
CA VAL A 101 7.68 19.20 -8.59
C VAL A 101 6.44 18.44 -9.07
N VAL A 102 5.88 18.87 -10.21
CA VAL A 102 4.78 18.16 -10.87
C VAL A 102 5.33 16.95 -11.62
N VAL A 103 4.67 15.81 -11.44
CA VAL A 103 5.05 14.53 -12.06
C VAL A 103 4.04 14.21 -13.15
N ALA A 104 4.53 13.72 -14.29
CA ALA A 104 3.67 13.27 -15.38
C ALA A 104 2.79 12.10 -14.90
N SER A 105 1.48 12.21 -15.14
CA SER A 105 0.55 11.16 -14.79
C SER A 105 0.64 9.99 -15.76
N ASP A 106 0.62 8.77 -15.22
CA ASP A 106 0.51 7.53 -15.99
C ASP A 106 -0.87 7.42 -16.67
N ARG A 107 -1.88 8.16 -16.18
CA ARG A 107 -3.21 8.30 -16.82
C ARG A 107 -3.27 9.42 -17.85
N ALA A 108 -2.35 10.38 -17.84
CA ALA A 108 -2.37 11.53 -18.75
C ALA A 108 -2.00 11.16 -20.20
N ALA A 109 -1.45 9.97 -20.44
CA ALA A 109 -1.44 9.37 -21.77
C ALA A 109 -2.83 8.78 -22.07
N GLY A 110 -3.78 9.63 -22.45
CA GLY A 110 -5.06 9.18 -22.96
C GLY A 110 -4.89 8.29 -24.21
N PRO A 111 -5.79 7.31 -24.47
CA PRO A 111 -5.70 6.37 -25.60
C PRO A 111 -5.93 7.00 -26.99
N TYR A 112 -5.88 8.33 -27.11
CA TYR A 112 -6.08 9.07 -28.35
C TYR A 112 -5.09 10.24 -28.43
N ARG A 113 -3.84 9.94 -28.76
CA ARG A 113 -2.91 10.86 -29.42
C ARG A 113 -2.09 10.09 -30.45
#